data_AF-A0A242NWX6-F1
#
_entry.id   AF-A0A242NWX6-F1
#
_cell.length_a   1.000
_cell.length_b   1.000
_cell.length_c   1.000
_cell.angle_alpha   90.00
_cell.angle_beta   90.00
_cell.angle_gamma   90.00
#
_symmetry.space_group_name_H-M   'P 1'
#
loop_
_entity.id
_entity.type
_entity.pdbx_description
1 polymer ?
#
loop_
_entity_poly.entity_id
_entity_poly.type
_entity_poly.pdbx_seq_one_letter_code
_entity_poly.pdbx_strand_id
1 'polypeptide(L)'
;MKVLSIVGLIIAIISVFIPFFGLILAMLCSFLALITFVKQPNISGTIFGINIFSTAFMSPVLASMAADSGIGIYLFFVIYHVVMMFNAFILFLIFRKKNTAA
;
A
#
# COMPACT_ATOMS: atom_id res chain seq x y z
N MET A 1 7.76 4.58 16.16
CA MET A 1 7.34 4.35 14.75
C MET A 1 7.88 3.07 14.11
N LYS A 2 9.08 2.57 14.45
CA LYS A 2 9.61 1.30 13.91
C LYS A 2 8.63 0.12 14.02
N VAL A 3 8.01 -0.04 15.19
CA VAL A 3 7.03 -1.10 15.46
C VAL A 3 5.84 -1.03 14.50
N LEU A 4 5.35 0.18 14.17
CA LEU A 4 4.17 0.33 13.31
C LEU A 4 4.47 -0.08 11.85
N SER A 5 5.66 0.25 11.33
CA SER A 5 6.08 -0.21 10.00
C SER A 5 6.37 -1.71 9.96
N ILE A 6 6.94 -2.28 11.03
CA ILE A 6 7.11 -3.75 11.14
C ILE A 6 5.75 -4.45 11.13
N VAL A 7 4.80 -3.95 11.93
CA VAL A 7 3.45 -4.51 12.00
C VAL A 7 2.75 -4.40 10.63
N GLY A 8 2.89 -3.25 9.96
CA GLY A 8 2.41 -3.08 8.58
C GLY A 8 3.01 -4.10 7.61
N LEU A 9 4.33 -4.33 7.67
CA LEU A 9 4.99 -5.29 6.79
C LEU A 9 4.50 -6.73 7.02
N ILE A 10 4.34 -7.15 8.27
CA ILE A 10 3.81 -8.48 8.60
C ILE A 10 2.39 -8.63 8.07
N ILE A 11 1.56 -7.61 8.30
CA ILE A 11 0.17 -7.56 7.83
C ILE A 11 0.09 -7.61 6.29
N ALA A 12 0.99 -6.92 5.58
CA ALA A 12 1.07 -6.95 4.12
C ALA A 12 1.35 -8.37 3.58
N ILE A 13 2.28 -9.08 4.22
CA ILE A 13 2.64 -10.45 3.80
C ILE A 13 1.49 -11.42 4.07
N ILE A 14 0.86 -11.35 5.25
CA ILE A 14 -0.28 -12.21 5.61
C ILE A 14 -1.47 -11.95 4.67
N SER A 15 -1.67 -10.69 4.29
CA SER A 15 -2.72 -10.28 3.37
C SER A 15 -2.67 -10.98 2.00
N VAL A 16 -1.50 -11.41 1.55
CA VAL A 16 -1.36 -12.15 0.27
C VAL A 16 -2.06 -13.51 0.33
N PHE A 17 -2.13 -14.13 1.52
CA PHE A 17 -2.66 -15.48 1.71
C PHE A 17 -4.15 -15.53 2.05
N ILE A 18 -4.77 -14.40 2.41
CA ILE A 18 -6.18 -14.34 2.82
C ILE A 18 -6.98 -13.61 1.73
N PRO A 19 -7.69 -14.31 0.83
CA PRO A 19 -8.24 -13.71 -0.39
C PRO A 19 -9.23 -12.55 -0.18
N PHE A 20 -10.18 -12.67 0.76
CA PHE A 20 -11.23 -11.65 0.95
C PHE A 20 -10.82 -10.57 1.97
N PHE A 21 -10.36 -10.99 3.15
CA PHE A 21 -9.87 -10.06 4.17
C PHE A 21 -8.56 -9.39 3.78
N GLY A 22 -7.75 -10.02 2.92
CA GLY A 22 -6.50 -9.48 2.43
C GLY A 22 -6.68 -8.17 1.65
N LEU A 23 -7.72 -8.03 0.82
CA LEU A 23 -7.93 -6.78 0.09
C LEU A 23 -8.11 -5.56 1.01
N ILE A 24 -8.92 -5.70 2.06
CA ILE A 24 -9.12 -4.63 3.05
C ILE A 24 -7.84 -4.41 3.87
N LEU A 25 -7.17 -5.51 4.22
CA LEU A 25 -5.96 -5.47 5.02
C LEU A 25 -4.79 -4.81 4.28
N ALA A 26 -4.65 -5.07 2.98
CA ALA A 26 -3.71 -4.41 2.08
C ALA A 26 -4.01 -2.91 1.96
N MET A 27 -5.28 -2.51 1.89
CA MET A 27 -5.66 -1.10 1.88
C MET A 27 -5.25 -0.38 3.18
N LEU A 28 -5.58 -0.98 4.33
CA LEU A 28 -5.15 -0.48 5.64
C LEU A 28 -3.63 -0.41 5.75
N CYS A 29 -2.93 -1.41 5.21
CA CYS A 29 -1.49 -1.46 5.23
C CYS A 29 -0.85 -0.35 4.39
N SER A 30 -1.40 -0.05 3.21
CA SER A 30 -0.97 1.11 2.41
C SER A 30 -1.22 2.45 3.12
N PHE A 31 -2.30 2.57 3.89
CA PHE A 31 -2.55 3.75 4.71
C PHE A 31 -1.55 3.89 5.88
N LEU A 32 -1.24 2.78 6.57
CA LEU A 32 -0.19 2.74 7.60
C LEU A 32 1.19 3.06 7.02
N ALA A 33 1.47 2.56 5.81
CA ALA A 33 2.71 2.85 5.09
C ALA A 33 2.82 4.34 4.76
N LEU A 34 1.75 4.99 4.31
CA LEU A 34 1.70 6.44 4.06
C LEU A 34 2.06 7.24 5.33
N ILE A 35 1.44 6.94 6.47
CA ILE A 35 1.69 7.66 7.74
C ILE A 35 3.15 7.49 8.18
N THR A 36 3.71 6.29 8.00
CA THR A 36 5.07 5.96 8.44
C THR A 36 6.16 6.37 7.44
N PHE A 37 5.79 6.69 6.21
CA PHE A 37 6.71 6.93 5.09
C PHE A 37 7.73 8.03 5.36
N VAL A 38 7.30 9.13 6.00
CA VAL A 38 8.19 10.25 6.33
C VAL A 38 9.35 9.84 7.25
N LYS A 39 9.11 8.86 8.13
CA LYS A 39 10.11 8.41 9.12
C LYS A 39 10.85 7.15 8.68
N GLN A 40 10.23 6.28 7.88
CA GLN A 40 10.80 5.02 7.42
C GLN A 40 10.53 4.78 5.92
N PRO A 41 11.09 5.61 5.03
CA PRO A 41 10.74 5.59 3.61
C PRO A 41 11.06 4.24 2.94
N ASN A 42 12.16 3.57 3.32
CA ASN A 42 12.52 2.27 2.73
C ASN A 42 11.51 1.17 3.06
N ILE A 43 11.09 1.06 4.34
CA ILE A 43 10.17 0.00 4.76
C ILE A 43 8.77 0.27 4.22
N SER A 44 8.29 1.52 4.30
CA SER A 44 6.98 1.89 3.76
C SER A 44 6.93 1.76 2.23
N GLY A 45 8.03 2.05 1.53
CA GLY A 45 8.17 1.81 0.09
C GLY A 45 8.04 0.32 -0.26
N THR A 46 8.71 -0.56 0.48
CA THR A 46 8.56 -2.02 0.31
C THR A 46 7.11 -2.47 0.55
N ILE A 47 6.44 -1.93 1.57
CA ILE A 47 5.02 -2.25 1.84
C ILE A 47 4.14 -1.85 0.64
N PHE A 48 4.32 -0.66 0.08
CA PHE A 48 3.60 -0.24 -1.13
C PHE A 48 3.88 -1.19 -2.30
N GLY A 49 5.15 -1.55 -2.52
CA GLY A 49 5.52 -2.48 -3.59
C GLY A 49 4.87 -3.85 -3.45
N ILE A 50 4.89 -4.44 -2.25
CA ILE A 50 4.26 -5.74 -1.96
C ILE A 50 2.74 -5.66 -2.20
N ASN A 51 2.08 -4.62 -1.69
CA ASN A 51 0.63 -4.49 -1.85
C ASN A 51 0.23 -4.26 -3.32
N ILE A 52 0.96 -3.42 -4.06
CA ILE A 52 0.70 -3.20 -5.49
C ILE A 52 0.91 -4.51 -6.26
N PHE A 53 2.02 -5.21 -6.04
CA PHE A 53 2.31 -6.46 -6.73
C PHE A 53 1.26 -7.54 -6.40
N SER A 54 0.92 -7.67 -5.12
CA SER A 54 -0.09 -8.62 -4.67
C SER A 54 -1.45 -8.33 -5.27
N THR A 55 -1.92 -7.08 -5.22
CA THR A 55 -3.23 -6.67 -5.73
C THR A 55 -3.29 -6.76 -7.26
N ALA A 56 -2.21 -6.41 -7.96
CA ALA A 56 -2.18 -6.40 -9.42
C ALA A 56 -2.00 -7.79 -10.05
N PHE A 57 -1.21 -8.68 -9.44
CA PHE A 57 -0.79 -9.94 -10.06
C PHE A 57 -1.22 -11.20 -9.29
N MET A 58 -1.41 -11.11 -7.98
CA MET A 58 -1.61 -12.31 -7.14
C MET A 58 -3.01 -12.44 -6.54
N SER A 59 -3.92 -11.48 -6.75
CA SER A 59 -5.25 -11.50 -6.12
C SER A 59 -6.29 -12.25 -6.97
N PRO A 60 -6.66 -13.50 -6.61
CA PRO A 60 -7.63 -14.29 -7.38
C PRO A 60 -9.04 -13.72 -7.23
N VAL A 61 -9.34 -13.11 -6.08
CA VAL A 61 -10.62 -12.42 -5.80
C VAL A 61 -10.80 -11.24 -6.74
N LEU A 62 -9.74 -10.47 -6.96
CA LEU A 62 -9.82 -9.32 -7.87
C LEU A 62 -9.96 -9.77 -9.33
N ALA A 63 -9.31 -10.87 -9.70
CA ALA A 63 -9.48 -11.47 -11.02
C ALA A 63 -10.91 -11.99 -11.24
N SER A 64 -11.51 -12.66 -10.26
CA SER A 64 -12.92 -13.11 -10.34
C SER A 64 -13.89 -11.93 -10.39
N MET A 65 -13.66 -10.89 -9.57
CA MET A 65 -14.49 -9.67 -9.59
C MET A 65 -14.34 -8.89 -10.91
N ALA A 66 -13.16 -8.88 -11.52
CA ALA A 66 -12.94 -8.25 -12.81
C ALA A 66 -13.65 -8.99 -13.95
N ALA A 67 -13.79 -10.32 -13.84
CA ALA A 67 -14.53 -11.13 -14.80
C ALA A 67 -16.04 -10.85 -14.75
N ASP A 68 -16.61 -10.72 -13.55
CA ASP A 68 -18.07 -10.53 -13.36
C ASP A 68 -18.52 -9.05 -13.46
N SER A 69 -17.74 -8.13 -12.92
CA SER A 69 -18.12 -6.71 -12.75
C SER A 69 -17.28 -5.74 -13.59
N GLY A 70 -16.39 -6.28 -14.43
CA GLY A 70 -15.52 -5.51 -15.32
C GLY A 70 -14.23 -5.01 -14.66
N ILE A 71 -13.30 -4.57 -15.50
CA ILE A 71 -11.93 -4.22 -15.09
C ILE A 71 -11.84 -2.97 -14.20
N GLY A 72 -12.94 -2.21 -14.07
CA GLY A 72 -12.98 -0.97 -13.29
C GLY A 72 -12.73 -1.18 -11.80
N ILE A 73 -13.25 -2.26 -11.21
CA ILE A 73 -13.02 -2.57 -9.79
C ILE A 73 -11.55 -2.97 -9.57
N TYR A 74 -11.01 -3.82 -10.43
CA TYR A 74 -9.59 -4.19 -10.39
C TYR A 74 -8.69 -2.94 -10.44
N LEU A 75 -8.93 -2.06 -11.41
CA LEU A 75 -8.17 -0.82 -11.57
C LEU A 75 -8.31 0.10 -10.35
N PHE A 76 -9.49 0.19 -9.75
CA PHE A 76 -9.71 1.01 -8.55
C PHE A 76 -8.79 0.58 -7.39
N PHE A 77 -8.70 -0.73 -7.12
CA PHE A 77 -7.85 -1.25 -6.04
C PHE A 77 -6.36 -1.05 -6.32
N VAL A 78 -5.91 -1.28 -7.57
CA VAL A 78 -4.51 -1.05 -7.95
C VAL A 78 -4.17 0.45 -7.87
N ILE A 79 -5.02 1.31 -8.43
CA ILE A 79 -4.85 2.77 -8.41
C ILE A 79 -4.83 3.30 -6.97
N TYR A 80 -5.66 2.76 -6.08
CA TYR A 80 -5.66 3.16 -4.67
C TYR A 80 -4.26 3.06 -4.04
N HIS A 81 -3.58 1.92 -4.23
CA HIS A 81 -2.24 1.72 -3.67
C HIS A 81 -1.20 2.66 -4.32
N VAL A 82 -1.29 2.87 -5.64
CA VAL A 82 -0.40 3.77 -6.39
C VAL A 82 -0.58 5.22 -5.97
N VAL A 83 -1.82 5.69 -5.82
CA VAL A 83 -2.14 7.06 -5.39
C VAL A 83 -1.67 7.29 -3.96
N MET A 84 -1.87 6.33 -3.05
CA MET A 84 -1.33 6.40 -1.69
C MET A 84 0.19 6.49 -1.68
N MET A 85 0.88 5.70 -2.51
CA MET A 85 2.33 5.78 -2.65
C MET A 85 2.79 7.16 -3.16
N PHE A 86 2.09 7.72 -4.15
CA PHE A 86 2.39 9.05 -4.68
C PHE A 86 2.21 10.16 -3.64
N ASN A 87 1.10 10.12 -2.89
CA ASN A 87 0.85 11.03 -1.77
C ASN A 87 1.95 10.91 -0.69
N ALA A 88 2.40 9.69 -0.38
CA ALA A 88 3.48 9.46 0.58
C ALA A 88 4.79 10.11 0.11
N PHE A 89 5.08 10.02 -1.19
CA PHE A 89 6.25 10.65 -1.81
C PHE A 89 6.19 12.18 -1.77
N ILE A 90 5.04 12.77 -2.11
CA ILE A 90 4.82 14.22 -2.02
C ILE A 90 5.05 14.70 -0.57
N LEU A 91 4.42 14.03 0.40
CA LEU A 91 4.57 14.36 1.82
C LEU A 91 6.04 14.27 2.24
N PHE A 92 6.75 13.21 1.85
CA PHE A 92 8.18 13.06 2.13
C PHE A 92 9.01 14.23 1.59
N LEU A 93 8.78 14.66 0.36
CA LEU A 93 9.50 15.78 -0.26
C LEU A 93 9.23 17.10 0.48
N ILE A 94 7.97 17.37 0.85
CA ILE A 94 7.58 18.57 1.60
C ILE A 94 8.25 18.60 2.98
N PHE A 95 8.17 17.49 3.74
CA PHE A 95 8.75 17.41 5.08
C PHE A 95 10.27 17.41 5.07
N ARG A 96 10.91 16.81 4.06
CA ARG A 96 12.36 16.87 3.89
C ARG A 96 12.83 18.30 3.62
N LYS A 97 12.14 19.06 2.77
CA LYS A 97 12.46 20.47 2.48
C LYS A 97 12.40 21.33 3.75
N LYS A 98 11.43 21.08 4.63
CA LYS A 98 11.27 21.83 5.89
C LYS A 98 12.43 21.62 6.87
N ASN A 99 13.01 20.42 6.92
CA ASN A 99 14.15 20.12 7.80
C ASN A 99 15.51 20.58 7.25
N THR A 100 15.61 20.90 5.96
CA THR A 100 16.85 21.44 5.35
C THR A 100 16.89 22.98 5.38
N ALA A 101 15.73 23.63 5.55
CA ALA A 101 15.60 25.09 5.61
C ALA A 101 15.63 25.66 7.05
N ALA A 102 15.81 24.80 8.05
CA ALA A 102 15.96 25.14 9.47
C ALA A 102 17.38 24.76 9.93
#